data_AF-A0A1C6SF83-F1
#
_entry.id   AF-A0A1C6SF83-F1
#
_cell.length_a   1.000
_cell.length_b   1.000
_cell.length_c   1.000
_cell.angle_alpha   90.00
_cell.angle_beta   90.00
_cell.angle_gamma   90.00
#
_symmetry.space_group_name_H-M   'P 1'
#
loop_
_entity.id
_entity.type
_entity.pdbx_description
1 polymer ?
#
loop_
_entity_poly.entity_id
_entity_poly.type
_entity_poly.pdbx_seq_one_letter_code
_entity_poly.pdbx_strand_id
1 'polypeptide(L)'
;MSWHYGAAKARWGDRRVLASEEAVRRYVVAPYHQELARLWGLLKAQAQSAGHPLGQSAHTNDLWICATAIRYEAPLLTLNRRHFDGFPGLAVLP
;
A
#
# COMPACT_ATOMS: atom_id res chain seq x y z
N MET A 1 1.02 -6.09 5.25
CA MET A 1 0.60 -7.52 5.30
C MET A 1 0.97 -8.16 3.97
N SER A 2 1.73 -9.26 3.94
CA SER A 2 2.19 -9.86 2.68
C SER A 2 1.10 -10.71 2.00
N TRP A 3 1.12 -10.82 0.67
CA TRP A 3 0.17 -11.65 -0.08
C TRP A 3 0.25 -13.14 0.30
N HIS A 4 1.38 -13.59 0.86
CA HIS A 4 1.56 -14.93 1.42
C HIS A 4 0.54 -15.27 2.51
N TYR A 5 0.08 -14.30 3.31
CA TYR A 5 -1.00 -14.54 4.29
C TYR A 5 -2.29 -14.99 3.59
N GLY A 6 -2.65 -14.33 2.49
CA GLY A 6 -3.84 -14.67 1.71
C GLY A 6 -3.72 -16.05 1.07
N ALA A 7 -2.55 -16.38 0.51
CA ALA A 7 -2.26 -17.68 -0.07
C ALA A 7 -2.37 -18.81 0.98
N ALA A 8 -1.81 -18.60 2.18
CA ALA A 8 -1.90 -19.56 3.28
C ALA A 8 -3.33 -19.75 3.78
N LYS A 9 -4.07 -18.65 3.99
CA LYS A 9 -5.47 -18.69 4.43
C LYS A 9 -6.37 -19.42 3.43
N ALA A 10 -6.14 -19.22 2.14
CA ALA A 10 -6.89 -19.85 1.07
C ALA A 10 -6.37 -21.25 0.68
N ARG A 11 -5.36 -21.79 1.40
CA ARG A 11 -4.73 -23.09 1.14
C ARG A 11 -4.34 -23.28 -0.34
N TRP A 12 -3.71 -22.26 -0.93
CA TRP A 12 -3.22 -22.36 -2.30
C TRP A 12 -2.16 -23.46 -2.41
N GLY A 13 -2.26 -24.29 -3.45
CA GLY A 13 -1.22 -25.26 -3.77
C GLY A 13 0.03 -24.60 -4.35
N ASP A 14 1.16 -25.30 -4.26
CA ASP A 14 2.50 -24.80 -4.58
C ASP A 14 2.59 -24.16 -5.97
N ARG A 15 1.93 -24.74 -6.98
CA ARG A 15 1.90 -24.20 -8.35
C ARG A 15 1.37 -22.77 -8.41
N ARG A 16 0.33 -22.45 -7.63
CA ARG A 16 -0.29 -21.11 -7.62
C ARG A 16 0.54 -20.11 -6.82
N VAL A 17 1.21 -20.58 -5.76
CA VAL A 17 2.16 -19.77 -4.99
C VAL A 17 3.37 -19.40 -5.85
N LEU A 18 4.00 -20.39 -6.51
CA LEU A 18 5.14 -20.17 -7.40
C LEU A 18 4.81 -19.23 -8.55
N ALA A 19 3.66 -19.39 -9.19
CA ALA A 19 3.22 -18.47 -10.25
C ALA A 19 3.06 -17.02 -9.74
N SER A 20 2.65 -16.85 -8.48
CA SER A 20 2.50 -15.54 -7.86
C SER A 20 3.85 -14.93 -7.48
N GLU A 21 4.79 -15.75 -6.97
CA GLU A 21 6.17 -15.33 -6.72
C GLU A 21 6.86 -14.86 -8.01
N GLU A 22 6.70 -15.61 -9.09
CA GLU A 22 7.26 -15.26 -10.40
C GLU A 22 6.66 -13.97 -10.97
N ALA A 23 5.37 -13.74 -10.74
CA ALA A 23 4.73 -12.48 -11.11
C ALA A 23 5.29 -11.30 -10.30
N VAL A 24 5.51 -11.48 -8.99
CA VAL A 24 6.04 -10.43 -8.11
C VAL A 24 7.49 -10.08 -8.45
N ARG A 25 8.31 -11.05 -8.87
CA ARG A 25 9.72 -10.82 -9.27
C ARG A 25 9.89 -9.80 -10.40
N ARG A 26 8.85 -9.55 -11.20
CA ARG A 26 8.86 -8.56 -12.29
C ARG A 26 8.75 -7.12 -11.79
N TYR A 27 8.42 -6.92 -10.51
CA TYR A 27 8.20 -5.61 -9.91
C TYR A 27 9.24 -5.33 -8.82
N VAL A 28 9.57 -4.04 -8.67
CA VAL A 28 10.42 -3.59 -7.58
C VAL A 28 9.62 -3.62 -6.28
N VAL A 29 10.09 -4.39 -5.30
CA VAL A 29 9.53 -4.39 -3.96
C VAL A 29 10.18 -3.23 -3.19
N ALA A 30 9.37 -2.22 -2.84
CA ALA A 30 9.82 -1.09 -2.05
C ALA A 30 10.37 -1.59 -0.69
N PRO A 31 11.64 -1.32 -0.36
CA PRO A 31 12.19 -1.77 0.91
C PRO A 31 11.60 -0.94 2.05
N TYR A 32 11.48 -1.57 3.22
CA TYR A 32 11.10 -0.87 4.43
C TYR A 32 12.29 -0.06 4.95
N HIS A 33 12.17 1.26 4.98
CA HIS A 33 13.20 2.19 5.48
C HIS A 33 12.66 3.04 6.63
N GLN A 34 13.52 3.48 7.54
CA GLN A 34 13.11 4.35 8.67
C GLN A 34 12.49 5.67 8.19
N GLU A 35 12.96 6.21 7.06
CA GLU A 35 12.35 7.39 6.43
C GLU A 35 10.90 7.16 6.03
N LEU A 36 10.59 5.97 5.49
CA LEU A 36 9.24 5.59 5.11
C LEU A 36 8.34 5.49 6.35
N ALA A 37 8.86 4.99 7.48
CA ALA A 37 8.13 4.94 8.74
C ALA A 37 7.84 6.33 9.31
N ARG A 38 8.80 7.25 9.22
CA ARG A 38 8.60 8.66 9.60
C ARG A 38 7.55 9.34 8.71
N LEU A 39 7.66 9.17 7.39
CA LEU A 39 6.69 9.69 6.44
C LEU A 39 5.28 9.14 6.72
N TRP A 40 5.16 7.83 6.93
CA TRP A 40 3.89 7.21 7.27
C TRP A 40 3.24 7.83 8.51
N GLY A 41 4.02 8.09 9.57
CA GLY A 41 3.52 8.72 10.79
C GLY A 41 2.98 10.14 10.56
N LEU A 42 3.70 10.94 9.76
CA LEU A 42 3.27 12.28 9.37
C LEU A 42 1.97 12.24 8.55
N LEU A 43 1.92 11.37 7.54
CA LEU A 43 0.74 11.20 6.70
C LEU A 43 -0.46 10.66 7.49
N LYS A 44 -0.23 9.80 8.50
CA LYS A 44 -1.29 9.30 9.38
C LYS A 44 -1.92 10.43 10.19
N ALA A 45 -1.08 11.27 10.82
CA ALA A 45 -1.55 12.41 11.59
C ALA A 45 -2.33 13.39 10.70
N GLN A 46 -1.81 13.69 9.50
CA GLN A 46 -2.49 14.54 8.53
C GLN A 46 -3.84 13.97 8.09
N ALA A 47 -3.89 12.67 7.78
CA ALA A 47 -5.12 11.98 7.40
C ALA A 47 -6.16 12.05 8.52
N GLN A 48 -5.75 11.85 9.77
CA GLN A 48 -6.63 11.93 10.93
C GLN A 48 -7.16 13.35 11.14
N SER A 49 -6.29 14.37 11.07
CA SER A 49 -6.72 15.77 11.23
C SER A 49 -7.69 16.20 10.12
N ALA A 50 -7.55 15.65 8.92
CA ALA A 50 -8.40 15.94 7.77
C ALA A 50 -9.69 15.09 7.74
N GLY A 51 -9.89 14.17 8.69
CA GLY A 51 -11.03 13.23 8.66
C GLY A 51 -10.98 12.22 7.49
N HIS A 52 -9.82 12.03 6.88
CA HIS A 52 -9.65 11.18 5.70
C HIS A 52 -9.70 9.68 6.08
N PRO A 53 -10.30 8.79 5.26
CA PRO A 53 -10.38 7.35 5.55
C PRO A 53 -9.04 6.69 5.89
N LEU A 54 -7.95 7.07 5.22
CA LEU A 54 -6.60 6.57 5.50
C LEU A 54 -6.10 6.85 6.93
N GLY A 55 -6.71 7.80 7.64
CA GLY A 55 -6.44 8.09 9.05
C GLY A 55 -6.97 7.01 10.01
N GLN A 56 -7.86 6.13 9.56
CA GLN A 56 -8.45 5.08 10.38
C GLN A 56 -7.53 3.84 10.47
N SER A 57 -7.57 3.11 11.58
CA SER A 57 -6.72 1.92 11.78
C SER A 57 -7.01 0.81 10.76
N ALA A 58 -8.24 0.73 10.25
CA ALA A 58 -8.65 -0.20 9.20
C ALA A 58 -7.84 -0.04 7.90
N HIS A 59 -7.39 1.19 7.60
CA HIS A 59 -6.66 1.55 6.38
C HIS A 59 -5.15 1.68 6.57
N THR A 60 -4.61 1.03 7.62
CA THR A 60 -3.17 1.10 7.93
C THR A 60 -2.29 0.60 6.78
N ASN A 61 -2.67 -0.51 6.13
CA ASN A 61 -1.94 -1.04 4.98
C ASN A 61 -2.06 -0.10 3.77
N ASP A 62 -3.24 0.45 3.51
CA ASP A 62 -3.48 1.41 2.42
C ASP A 62 -2.60 2.65 2.61
N LEU A 63 -2.45 3.13 3.84
CA LEU A 63 -1.57 4.27 4.12
C LEU A 63 -0.09 3.94 3.89
N TRP A 64 0.38 2.71 4.13
CA TRP A 64 1.74 2.32 3.75
C TRP A 64 1.97 2.33 2.24
N ILE A 65 0.97 1.91 1.48
CA ILE A 65 0.98 1.98 0.01
C ILE A 65 1.04 3.45 -0.44
N CYS A 66 0.20 4.31 0.15
CA CYS A 66 0.19 5.75 -0.10
C CYS A 66 1.54 6.40 0.22
N ALA A 67 2.10 6.14 1.41
CA ALA A 67 3.40 6.67 1.82
C ALA A 67 4.52 6.23 0.87
N THR A 68 4.47 5.00 0.37
CA THR A 68 5.41 4.49 -0.62
C THR A 68 5.26 5.22 -1.95
N ALA A 69 4.04 5.36 -2.46
CA ALA A 69 3.77 6.08 -3.70
C ALA A 69 4.25 7.53 -3.65
N ILE A 70 3.98 8.24 -2.55
CA ILE A 70 4.44 9.62 -2.31
C ILE A 70 5.97 9.68 -2.23
N ARG A 71 6.61 8.76 -1.49
CA ARG A 71 8.07 8.75 -1.30
C ARG A 71 8.86 8.57 -2.60
N TYR A 72 8.30 7.83 -3.55
CA TYR A 72 8.90 7.54 -4.84
C TYR A 72 8.33 8.40 -5.97
N GLU A 73 7.47 9.38 -5.66
CA GLU A 73 6.79 10.23 -6.65
C GLU A 73 6.08 9.41 -7.74
N ALA A 74 5.59 8.24 -7.36
CA ALA A 74 4.99 7.27 -8.26
C ALA A 74 3.46 7.39 -8.23
N PRO A 75 2.79 7.40 -9.39
CA PRO A 75 1.33 7.41 -9.41
C PRO A 75 0.79 6.04 -8.96
N LEU A 76 -0.28 6.06 -8.17
CA LEU A 76 -0.89 4.87 -7.59
C LEU A 76 -2.00 4.32 -8.50
N LEU A 77 -1.84 3.08 -8.96
CA LEU A 77 -2.91 2.31 -9.59
C LEU A 77 -3.64 1.47 -8.54
N THR A 78 -4.96 1.62 -8.42
CA THR A 78 -5.74 0.89 -7.42
C THR A 78 -7.17 0.66 -7.86
N LEU A 79 -7.74 -0.50 -7.50
CA LEU A 79 -9.15 -0.80 -7.68
C LEU A 79 -10.04 -0.16 -6.59
N ASN A 80 -9.45 0.32 -5.49
CA ASN A 80 -10.15 0.95 -4.37
C ASN A 80 -9.92 2.47 -4.33
N ARG A 81 -9.97 3.10 -5.50
CA ARG A 81 -9.65 4.51 -5.72
C ARG A 81 -10.28 5.48 -4.71
N ARG A 82 -11.54 5.24 -4.35
CA ARG A 82 -12.30 6.02 -3.35
C ARG A 82 -11.61 6.18 -1.98
N HIS A 83 -10.73 5.25 -1.58
CA HIS A 83 -10.01 5.35 -0.29
C HIS A 83 -8.78 6.25 -0.36
N PHE A 84 -8.32 6.57 -1.58
CA PHE A 84 -7.08 7.32 -1.85
C PHE A 84 -7.36 8.68 -2.50
N ASP A 85 -8.53 8.86 -3.10
CA ASP A 85 -8.95 10.12 -3.72
C ASP A 85 -8.92 11.28 -2.72
N GLY A 86 -8.37 12.41 -3.15
CA GLY A 86 -8.29 13.63 -2.34
C GLY A 86 -7.16 13.63 -1.30
N PHE A 87 -6.33 12.58 -1.23
CA PHE A 87 -5.18 12.58 -0.35
C PHE A 87 -4.08 13.51 -0.87
N PRO A 88 -3.61 14.49 -0.07
CA PRO A 88 -2.61 15.45 -0.53
C PRO A 88 -1.30 14.79 -0.97
N GLY A 89 -0.78 15.21 -2.13
CA GLY A 89 0.49 14.72 -2.67
C GLY A 89 0.43 13.34 -3.34
N LEU A 90 -0.74 12.70 -3.42
CA LEU A 90 -0.91 11.43 -4.09
C LEU A 90 -1.56 11.59 -5.47
N ALA A 91 -0.87 11.13 -6.52
CA ALA A 91 -1.46 10.98 -7.85
C ALA A 91 -2.10 9.59 -7.96
N VAL A 92 -3.39 9.52 -8.28
CA VAL A 92 -4.11 8.25 -8.48
C VAL A 92 -4.47 8.09 -9.95
N LEU A 93 -4.09 6.96 -10.54
CA LEU A 93 -4.38 6.64 -11.93
C LEU A 93 -5.85 6.23 -12.13
N PRO A 94 -6.41 6.45 -13.33
CA PRO A 94 -7.75 5.98 -13.69
C PRO A 94 -7.91 4.47 -13.63
#